data_AF-A0A066RHK8-F1
#
_entry.id   AF-A0A066RHK8-F1
#
_cell.length_a   1.000
_cell.length_b   1.000
_cell.length_c   1.000
_cell.angle_alpha   90.00
_cell.angle_beta   90.00
_cell.angle_gamma   90.00
#
_symmetry.space_group_name_H-M   'P 1'
#
loop_
_entity.id
_entity.type
_entity.pdbx_description
1 polymer ?
#
loop_
_entity_poly.entity_id
_entity_poly.type
_entity_poly.pdbx_seq_one_letter_code
_entity_poly.pdbx_strand_id
1 'polypeptide(L)'
;MKKLHYLVRVTQVPPDLISASQNPDDPLYSTAQTYSRLAHSDLLWKVWAVDEDDQIWLEVNFSDQNGEEAFHTLKLDAGTYQKIDYDDYIVSDFSDESEVCEGTDAFAKSMEHQPAVAWLSTYFKDRHAQIAKILNIGGCRELWMQGDIYLYLNDNDLRTNATRYKFDIYKKGHFAIELKILGGQYQRKVLNDLENDFRKLSSNAVEQDQYVVLVLDNSSPETKLYSQLSNYAHPAGNLISQSDFGAFCIRIWKVAQSVAG
;
A
#
# COMPACT_ATOMS: atom_id res chain seq x y z
N MET A 1 7.78 12.98 -11.61
CA MET A 1 6.38 13.48 -11.61
C MET A 1 6.03 13.91 -13.03
N LYS A 2 4.91 13.44 -13.59
CA LYS A 2 4.51 13.70 -14.98
C LYS A 2 3.48 14.81 -15.05
N LYS A 3 3.55 15.63 -16.10
CA LYS A 3 2.58 16.69 -16.36
C LYS A 3 1.57 16.19 -17.40
N LEU A 4 0.29 16.18 -17.06
CA LEU A 4 -0.79 15.84 -17.96
C LEU A 4 -1.69 17.04 -18.22
N HIS A 5 -2.27 17.08 -19.41
CA HIS A 5 -3.17 18.12 -19.90
C HIS A 5 -4.50 17.51 -20.37
N TYR A 6 -4.89 16.38 -19.77
CA TYR A 6 -6.11 15.68 -20.13
C TYR A 6 -6.73 14.98 -18.94
N LEU A 7 -8.06 14.91 -18.92
CA LEU A 7 -8.81 13.96 -18.11
C LEU A 7 -9.07 12.70 -18.91
N VAL A 8 -9.47 11.61 -18.25
CA VAL A 8 -9.90 10.39 -18.93
C VAL A 8 -11.37 10.13 -18.73
N ARG A 9 -12.03 9.71 -19.81
CA ARG A 9 -13.37 9.13 -19.76
C ARG A 9 -13.24 7.66 -20.06
N VAL A 10 -13.63 6.79 -19.13
CA VAL A 10 -13.68 5.35 -19.38
C VAL A 10 -14.88 5.06 -20.27
N THR A 11 -14.68 4.33 -21.37
CA THR A 11 -15.71 4.12 -22.40
C THR A 11 -16.12 2.67 -22.57
N GLN A 12 -15.31 1.71 -22.12
CA GLN A 12 -15.63 0.29 -22.24
C GLN A 12 -14.92 -0.54 -21.17
N VAL A 13 -15.46 -1.72 -20.90
CA VAL A 13 -14.88 -2.70 -19.97
C VAL A 13 -13.99 -3.69 -20.73
N PRO A 14 -12.77 -4.00 -20.24
CA PRO A 14 -11.91 -5.05 -20.80
C PRO A 14 -12.61 -6.41 -20.93
N PRO A 15 -12.33 -7.21 -21.99
CA PRO A 15 -12.99 -8.50 -22.21
C PRO A 15 -12.80 -9.53 -21.08
N ASP A 16 -11.64 -9.54 -20.45
CA ASP A 16 -11.34 -10.38 -19.28
C ASP A 16 -12.18 -9.97 -18.07
N LEU A 17 -12.37 -8.67 -17.84
CA LEU A 17 -13.22 -8.15 -16.77
C LEU A 17 -14.71 -8.37 -17.03
N ILE A 18 -15.16 -8.36 -18.29
CA ILE A 18 -16.54 -8.77 -18.63
C ILE A 18 -16.79 -10.21 -18.18
N SER A 19 -15.83 -11.10 -18.39
CA SER A 19 -15.94 -12.50 -17.98
C SER A 19 -15.97 -12.60 -16.44
N ALA A 20 -15.08 -11.89 -15.76
CA ALA A 20 -15.04 -11.85 -14.30
C ALA A 20 -16.32 -11.28 -13.68
N SER A 21 -16.96 -10.30 -14.32
CA SER A 21 -18.20 -9.67 -13.80
C SER A 21 -19.39 -10.62 -13.69
N GLN A 22 -19.34 -11.78 -14.35
CA GLN A 22 -20.41 -12.78 -14.34
C GLN A 22 -20.27 -13.77 -13.18
N ASN A 23 -19.14 -13.77 -12.48
CA ASN A 23 -18.84 -14.70 -11.40
C ASN A 23 -18.44 -13.93 -10.12
N PRO A 24 -19.33 -13.79 -9.13
CA PRO A 24 -19.04 -13.12 -7.87
C PRO A 24 -17.86 -13.70 -7.08
N ASP A 25 -17.53 -14.97 -7.31
CA ASP A 25 -16.40 -15.64 -6.66
C ASP A 25 -15.06 -15.42 -7.43
N ASP A 26 -15.10 -14.73 -8.56
CA ASP A 26 -13.90 -14.40 -9.33
C ASP A 26 -13.06 -13.35 -8.59
N PRO A 27 -11.74 -13.54 -8.45
CA PRO A 27 -10.86 -12.56 -7.81
C PRO A 27 -10.92 -11.16 -8.42
N LEU A 28 -11.27 -11.05 -9.71
CA LEU A 28 -11.39 -9.78 -10.43
C LEU A 28 -12.81 -9.22 -10.40
N TYR A 29 -13.77 -9.87 -9.75
CA TYR A 29 -15.17 -9.44 -9.73
C TYR A 29 -15.32 -7.99 -9.23
N SER A 30 -14.68 -7.65 -8.11
CA SER A 30 -14.71 -6.29 -7.54
C SER A 30 -14.13 -5.25 -8.51
N THR A 31 -12.98 -5.55 -9.10
CA THR A 31 -12.34 -4.71 -10.12
C THR A 31 -13.25 -4.52 -11.34
N ALA A 32 -13.88 -5.60 -11.81
CA ALA A 32 -14.81 -5.58 -12.93
C ALA A 32 -16.06 -4.72 -12.64
N GLN A 33 -16.59 -4.76 -11.41
CA GLN A 33 -17.70 -3.91 -10.99
C GLN A 33 -17.30 -2.42 -10.99
N THR A 34 -16.14 -2.08 -10.44
CA THR A 34 -15.59 -0.72 -10.45
C THR A 34 -15.41 -0.23 -11.88
N TYR A 35 -14.75 -1.02 -12.74
CA TYR A 35 -14.54 -0.68 -14.16
C TYR A 35 -15.87 -0.45 -14.88
N SER A 36 -16.83 -1.35 -14.67
CA SER A 36 -18.16 -1.26 -15.27
C SER A 36 -18.86 0.03 -14.87
N ARG A 37 -18.80 0.42 -13.60
CA ARG A 37 -19.40 1.69 -13.14
C ARG A 37 -18.78 2.90 -13.82
N LEU A 38 -17.46 2.91 -13.99
CA LEU A 38 -16.76 3.99 -14.69
C LEU A 38 -17.16 4.04 -16.17
N ALA A 39 -17.18 2.90 -16.85
CA ALA A 39 -17.52 2.80 -18.27
C ALA A 39 -18.98 3.18 -18.58
N HIS A 40 -19.90 2.96 -17.63
CA HIS A 40 -21.29 3.39 -17.73
C HIS A 40 -21.54 4.82 -17.24
N SER A 41 -20.50 5.49 -16.73
CA SER A 41 -20.58 6.89 -16.30
C SER A 41 -20.10 7.82 -17.41
N ASP A 42 -20.74 8.97 -17.56
CA ASP A 42 -20.25 10.05 -18.42
C ASP A 42 -19.23 10.95 -17.71
N LEU A 43 -18.66 10.49 -16.59
CA LEU A 43 -17.77 11.26 -15.74
C LEU A 43 -16.35 11.33 -16.32
N LEU A 44 -15.71 12.47 -16.11
CA LEU A 44 -14.30 12.68 -16.42
C LEU A 44 -13.47 12.48 -15.15
N TRP A 45 -12.37 11.76 -15.29
CA TRP A 45 -11.52 11.36 -14.18
C TRP A 45 -10.14 11.97 -14.33
N LYS A 46 -9.61 12.51 -13.23
CA LYS A 46 -8.19 12.86 -13.15
C LYS A 46 -7.37 11.59 -13.07
N VAL A 47 -6.29 11.55 -13.85
CA VAL A 47 -5.29 10.50 -13.70
C VAL A 47 -4.58 10.71 -12.37
N TRP A 48 -4.50 9.65 -11.58
CA TRP A 48 -3.77 9.68 -10.31
C TRP A 48 -2.28 9.45 -10.55
N ALA A 49 -1.95 8.45 -11.37
CA ALA A 49 -0.57 8.10 -11.68
C ALA A 49 -0.41 7.52 -13.09
N VAL A 50 0.80 7.61 -13.61
CA VAL A 50 1.23 6.96 -14.86
C VAL A 50 2.40 6.04 -14.52
N ASP A 51 2.35 4.78 -14.96
CA ASP A 51 3.42 3.81 -14.68
C ASP A 51 4.57 3.80 -15.70
N GLU A 52 5.58 2.98 -15.40
CA GLU A 52 6.80 2.84 -16.22
C GLU A 52 6.52 2.40 -17.66
N ASP A 53 5.37 1.74 -17.89
CA ASP A 53 4.88 1.31 -19.20
C ASP A 53 3.86 2.31 -19.80
N ASP A 54 3.87 3.56 -19.31
CA ASP A 54 2.93 4.62 -19.63
C ASP A 54 1.44 4.24 -19.43
N GLN A 55 1.15 3.27 -18.55
CA GLN A 55 -0.23 2.90 -18.24
C GLN A 55 -0.83 3.87 -17.22
N ILE A 56 -2.13 4.09 -17.36
CA ILE A 56 -2.86 5.08 -16.58
C ILE A 56 -3.51 4.42 -15.38
N TRP A 57 -3.37 5.05 -14.22
CA TRP A 57 -4.00 4.63 -12.98
C TRP A 57 -4.96 5.71 -12.47
N LEU A 58 -6.14 5.28 -12.05
CA LEU A 58 -7.16 6.11 -11.42
C LEU A 58 -7.25 5.81 -9.93
N GLU A 59 -7.51 6.85 -9.15
CA GLU A 59 -8.09 6.74 -7.82
C GLU A 59 -9.60 6.96 -7.95
N VAL A 60 -10.39 5.99 -7.47
CA VAL A 60 -11.84 5.93 -7.67
C VAL A 60 -12.51 5.80 -6.32
N ASN A 61 -13.29 6.83 -5.98
CA ASN A 61 -13.99 6.91 -4.72
C ASN A 61 -15.49 6.84 -4.98
N PHE A 62 -16.17 5.82 -4.46
CA PHE A 62 -17.61 5.66 -4.56
C PHE A 62 -18.26 5.79 -3.19
N SER A 63 -19.46 6.33 -3.14
CA SER A 63 -20.36 6.14 -2.00
C SER A 63 -21.42 5.10 -2.39
N ASP A 64 -21.67 4.12 -1.53
CA ASP A 64 -22.76 3.17 -1.76
C ASP A 64 -24.14 3.81 -1.50
N GLN A 65 -25.22 3.04 -1.68
CA GLN A 65 -26.59 3.55 -1.47
C GLN A 65 -26.89 3.92 0.00
N ASN A 66 -26.03 3.50 0.93
CA ASN A 66 -26.10 3.83 2.35
C ASN A 66 -25.20 5.02 2.71
N GLY A 67 -24.43 5.55 1.75
CA GLY A 67 -23.47 6.63 1.96
C GLY A 67 -22.09 6.18 2.45
N GLU A 68 -21.80 4.87 2.45
CA GLU A 68 -20.51 4.33 2.86
C GLU A 68 -19.46 4.55 1.76
N GLU A 69 -18.30 5.09 2.14
CA GLU A 69 -17.20 5.42 1.22
C GLU A 69 -16.36 4.16 0.88
N ALA A 70 -16.16 3.91 -0.40
CA ALA A 70 -15.29 2.86 -0.94
C ALA A 70 -14.21 3.48 -1.83
N PHE A 71 -12.95 3.16 -1.54
CA PHE A 71 -11.77 3.70 -2.21
C PHE A 71 -11.10 2.58 -3.03
N HIS A 72 -10.87 2.83 -4.31
CA HIS A 72 -10.28 1.87 -5.24
C HIS A 72 -9.17 2.53 -6.05
N THR A 73 -8.12 1.77 -6.37
CA THR A 73 -7.18 2.14 -7.43
C THR A 73 -7.39 1.23 -8.63
N LEU A 74 -7.44 1.81 -9.82
CA LEU A 74 -7.77 1.09 -11.05
C LEU A 74 -6.78 1.42 -12.15
N LYS A 75 -6.08 0.40 -12.64
CA LYS A 75 -5.31 0.49 -13.87
C LYS A 75 -6.26 0.45 -15.08
N LEU A 76 -6.08 1.37 -16.02
CA LEU A 76 -6.83 1.41 -17.27
C LEU A 76 -6.03 0.77 -18.39
N ASP A 77 -6.60 -0.25 -19.01
CA ASP A 77 -6.05 -0.85 -20.21
C ASP A 77 -6.13 0.08 -21.42
N ALA A 78 -5.17 -0.04 -22.33
CA ALA A 78 -5.17 0.73 -23.55
C ALA A 78 -6.45 0.47 -24.37
N GLY A 79 -7.06 1.55 -24.89
CA GLY A 79 -8.26 1.47 -25.72
C GLY A 79 -9.58 1.40 -24.95
N THR A 80 -9.57 1.41 -23.62
CA THR A 80 -10.81 1.40 -22.81
C THR A 80 -11.28 2.77 -22.37
N TYR A 81 -10.51 3.81 -22.70
CA TYR A 81 -10.77 5.18 -22.28
C TYR A 81 -10.42 6.16 -23.39
N GLN A 82 -10.99 7.35 -23.30
CA GLN A 82 -10.68 8.49 -24.13
C GLN A 82 -9.99 9.57 -23.29
N LYS A 83 -8.94 10.18 -23.83
CA LYS A 83 -8.31 11.39 -23.28
C LYS A 83 -9.12 12.61 -23.73
N ILE A 84 -9.48 13.47 -22.79
CA ILE A 84 -10.23 14.70 -23.02
C ILE A 84 -9.36 15.86 -22.58
N ASP A 85 -9.08 16.79 -23.49
CA ASP A 85 -8.22 17.96 -23.22
C ASP A 85 -8.68 18.73 -21.97
N TYR A 86 -7.70 19.12 -21.16
CA TYR A 86 -7.90 19.80 -19.89
C TYR A 86 -6.69 20.66 -19.54
N ASP A 87 -6.84 21.52 -18.53
CA ASP A 87 -5.71 22.27 -17.99
C ASP A 87 -4.61 21.35 -17.46
N ASP A 88 -3.40 21.90 -17.45
CA ASP A 88 -2.21 21.22 -16.94
C ASP A 88 -2.34 20.84 -15.46
N TYR A 89 -2.02 19.60 -15.12
CA TYR A 89 -1.87 19.12 -13.76
C TYR A 89 -0.75 18.09 -13.64
N ILE A 90 -0.24 17.94 -12.43
CA ILE A 90 0.85 17.01 -12.12
C ILE A 90 0.27 15.71 -11.60
N VAL A 91 0.80 14.60 -12.08
CA VAL A 91 0.49 13.24 -11.63
C VAL A 91 1.75 12.53 -11.16
N SER A 92 1.55 11.52 -10.32
CA SER A 92 2.62 10.64 -9.92
C SER A 92 3.16 9.89 -11.15
N ASP A 93 4.47 9.78 -11.25
CA ASP A 93 5.15 9.08 -12.33
C ASP A 93 5.93 7.93 -11.73
N PHE A 94 5.60 6.70 -12.13
CA PHE A 94 6.36 5.54 -11.67
C PHE A 94 7.61 5.26 -12.55
N SER A 95 7.87 6.07 -13.60
CA SER A 95 8.99 5.86 -14.55
C SER A 95 10.28 6.64 -14.26
N ASP A 96 10.26 7.78 -13.57
CA ASP A 96 11.46 8.65 -13.48
C ASP A 96 12.13 8.63 -12.09
N GLU A 97 13.11 7.73 -11.96
CA GLU A 97 14.33 7.91 -11.15
C GLU A 97 15.31 8.85 -11.88
N SER A 98 15.02 10.15 -12.03
CA SER A 98 16.08 11.17 -12.26
C SER A 98 15.57 12.61 -12.27
N GLU A 99 15.52 13.25 -11.11
CA GLU A 99 15.95 14.65 -10.99
C GLU A 99 16.36 14.93 -9.54
N VAL A 100 17.66 15.16 -9.37
CA VAL A 100 18.26 15.57 -8.10
C VAL A 100 17.86 17.01 -7.84
N CYS A 101 16.82 17.21 -7.04
CA CYS A 101 16.60 18.50 -6.39
C CYS A 101 17.46 18.55 -5.12
N GLU A 102 18.58 19.26 -5.20
CA GLU A 102 19.36 19.63 -4.02
C GLU A 102 18.52 20.53 -3.09
N GLY A 103 18.39 20.09 -1.84
CA GLY A 103 17.67 20.77 -0.76
C GLY A 103 16.67 19.80 -0.14
N THR A 104 16.97 19.13 0.96
CA THR A 104 17.13 19.76 2.27
C THR A 104 18.08 18.99 3.18
N ASP A 105 19.29 19.52 3.36
CA ASP A 105 20.35 18.99 4.23
C ASP A 105 20.13 19.29 5.74
N ALA A 106 18.88 19.62 6.12
CA ALA A 106 18.53 20.02 7.49
C ALA A 106 17.87 18.90 8.32
N PHE A 107 17.29 17.87 7.69
CA PHE A 107 16.65 16.74 8.39
C PHE A 107 17.64 15.59 8.68
N ALA A 108 18.68 15.45 7.86
CA ALA A 108 19.64 14.35 7.95
C ALA A 108 20.62 14.46 9.15
N LYS A 109 20.84 15.66 9.69
CA LYS A 109 21.83 15.89 10.76
C LYS A 109 21.33 15.68 12.19
N SER A 110 20.05 15.37 12.42
CA SER A 110 19.51 15.17 13.79
C SER A 110 19.12 13.74 14.15
N MET A 111 19.39 12.73 13.30
CA MET A 111 18.90 11.35 13.49
C MET A 111 19.99 10.29 13.67
N GLU A 112 21.17 10.66 14.14
CA GLU A 112 22.32 9.73 14.27
C GLU A 112 22.11 8.58 15.29
N HIS A 113 20.97 8.54 16.01
CA HIS A 113 20.66 7.52 17.02
C HIS A 113 19.21 6.98 16.97
N GLN A 114 18.41 7.32 15.96
CA GLN A 114 17.04 6.81 15.85
C GLN A 114 16.97 5.65 14.86
N PRO A 115 16.11 4.63 15.11
CA PRO A 115 15.89 3.57 14.13
C PRO A 115 15.45 4.16 12.79
N ALA A 116 15.89 3.58 11.67
CA ALA A 116 15.59 4.05 10.31
C ALA A 116 14.09 4.21 10.00
N VAL A 117 13.24 3.63 10.84
CA VAL A 117 11.78 3.62 10.74
C VAL A 117 11.08 4.42 11.85
N ALA A 118 11.79 5.32 12.55
CA ALA A 118 11.21 6.15 13.62
C ALA A 118 10.02 7.01 13.14
N TRP A 119 9.97 7.33 11.85
CA TRP A 119 8.86 8.04 11.21
C TRP A 119 7.53 7.28 11.25
N LEU A 120 7.54 5.94 11.37
CA LEU A 120 6.31 5.13 11.38
C LEU A 120 5.35 5.56 12.50
N SER A 121 5.87 5.81 13.71
CA SER A 121 5.03 6.22 14.84
C SER A 121 4.32 7.55 14.58
N THR A 122 5.02 8.51 13.96
CA THR A 122 4.43 9.79 13.57
C THR A 122 3.42 9.61 12.44
N TYR A 123 3.77 8.85 11.40
CA TYR A 123 2.89 8.50 10.29
C TYR A 123 1.55 7.94 10.79
N PHE A 124 1.57 6.89 11.62
CA PHE A 124 0.36 6.27 12.13
C PHE A 124 -0.45 7.21 13.02
N LYS A 125 0.21 8.07 13.80
CA LYS A 125 -0.46 9.08 14.63
C LYS A 125 -1.19 10.12 13.76
N ASP A 126 -0.52 10.65 12.74
CA ASP A 126 -1.08 11.69 11.88
C ASP A 126 -2.19 11.16 10.98
N ARG A 127 -2.14 9.87 10.61
CA ARG A 127 -3.08 9.21 9.70
C ARG A 127 -4.10 8.30 10.39
N HIS A 128 -4.14 8.24 11.72
CA HIS A 128 -4.94 7.22 12.44
C HIS A 128 -6.42 7.22 12.05
N ALA A 129 -7.01 8.39 11.80
CA ALA A 129 -8.41 8.51 11.41
C ALA A 129 -8.67 7.93 10.01
N GLN A 130 -7.79 8.20 9.04
CA GLN A 130 -7.87 7.62 7.70
C GLN A 130 -7.63 6.10 7.74
N ILE A 131 -6.64 5.67 8.52
CA ILE A 131 -6.32 4.25 8.67
C ILE A 131 -7.50 3.49 9.27
N ALA A 132 -8.14 4.01 10.31
CA ALA A 132 -9.32 3.39 10.90
C ALA A 132 -10.46 3.15 9.89
N LYS A 133 -10.65 4.06 8.92
CA LYS A 133 -11.64 3.88 7.85
C LYS A 133 -11.30 2.71 6.93
N ILE A 134 -10.03 2.56 6.55
CA ILE A 134 -9.64 1.54 5.56
C ILE A 134 -9.59 0.13 6.12
N LEU A 135 -9.51 -0.06 7.45
CA LEU A 135 -9.42 -1.41 8.05
C LEU A 135 -10.61 -2.31 7.69
N ASN A 136 -11.80 -1.72 7.56
CA ASN A 136 -13.02 -2.44 7.22
C ASN A 136 -13.17 -2.73 5.71
N ILE A 137 -12.28 -2.21 4.88
CA ILE A 137 -12.33 -2.38 3.42
C ILE A 137 -11.67 -3.70 3.04
N GLY A 138 -12.40 -4.57 2.35
CA GLY A 138 -11.88 -5.86 1.88
C GLY A 138 -10.98 -5.71 0.65
N GLY A 139 -9.74 -6.22 0.74
CA GLY A 139 -8.79 -6.32 -0.38
C GLY A 139 -8.29 -4.96 -0.89
N CYS A 140 -6.98 -4.68 -0.70
CA CYS A 140 -6.20 -3.48 -1.12
C CYS A 140 -5.74 -2.55 0.00
N ARG A 141 -6.03 -2.85 1.28
CA ARG A 141 -5.59 -2.03 2.43
C ARG A 141 -4.08 -1.85 2.48
N GLU A 142 -3.33 -2.94 2.26
CA GLU A 142 -1.88 -2.94 2.27
C GLU A 142 -1.32 -2.07 1.16
N LEU A 143 -1.87 -2.17 -0.06
CA LEU A 143 -1.45 -1.38 -1.22
C LEU A 143 -1.77 0.10 -1.03
N TRP A 144 -2.95 0.42 -0.48
CA TRP A 144 -3.31 1.80 -0.14
C TRP A 144 -2.31 2.38 0.85
N MET A 145 -2.00 1.65 1.93
CA MET A 145 -1.08 2.12 2.96
C MET A 145 0.35 2.25 2.44
N GLN A 146 0.79 1.35 1.55
CA GLN A 146 2.06 1.51 0.83
C GLN A 146 2.10 2.82 0.03
N GLY A 147 1.03 3.12 -0.71
CA GLY A 147 0.91 4.37 -1.47
C GLY A 147 0.88 5.62 -0.59
N ASP A 148 0.13 5.59 0.51
CA ASP A 148 0.05 6.73 1.44
C ASP A 148 1.38 6.96 2.18
N ILE A 149 2.10 5.90 2.56
CA ILE A 149 3.47 6.01 3.10
C ILE A 149 4.42 6.58 2.06
N TYR A 150 4.31 6.15 0.81
CA TYR A 150 5.14 6.69 -0.28
C TYR A 150 4.96 8.21 -0.41
N LEU A 151 3.71 8.67 -0.43
CA LEU A 151 3.39 10.10 -0.46
C LEU A 151 3.81 10.85 0.81
N TYR A 152 3.72 10.20 1.98
CA TYR A 152 4.11 10.80 3.26
C TYR A 152 5.61 11.08 3.34
N LEU A 153 6.42 10.12 2.91
CA LEU A 153 7.88 10.27 2.91
C LEU A 153 8.35 11.15 1.77
N ASN A 154 7.68 11.10 0.61
CA ASN A 154 7.99 11.89 -0.58
C ASN A 154 9.50 11.88 -0.91
N ASP A 155 10.08 10.68 -0.88
CA ASP A 155 11.51 10.45 -0.96
C ASP A 155 11.84 9.70 -2.25
N ASN A 156 12.76 10.27 -3.04
CA ASN A 156 13.06 9.81 -4.40
C ASN A 156 13.64 8.39 -4.46
N ASP A 157 14.25 7.89 -3.38
CA ASP A 157 14.84 6.55 -3.32
C ASP A 157 13.91 5.49 -2.68
N LEU A 158 12.68 5.90 -2.33
CA LEU A 158 11.67 5.03 -1.77
C LEU A 158 10.96 4.26 -2.87
N ARG A 159 10.98 2.93 -2.77
CA ARG A 159 10.30 2.04 -3.69
C ARG A 159 9.17 1.32 -2.98
N THR A 160 8.03 1.19 -3.66
CA THR A 160 6.93 0.32 -3.25
C THR A 160 6.68 -0.73 -4.33
N ASN A 161 6.45 -1.96 -3.90
CA ASN A 161 5.79 -3.01 -4.68
C ASN A 161 6.17 -3.22 -6.18
N ALA A 162 7.47 -3.31 -6.56
CA ALA A 162 7.88 -3.76 -7.92
C ALA A 162 9.05 -4.81 -7.97
N THR A 163 8.78 -5.94 -8.66
CA THR A 163 9.65 -7.08 -9.10
C THR A 163 10.25 -8.08 -8.09
N ARG A 164 11.06 -9.05 -8.61
CA ARG A 164 11.24 -10.47 -8.19
C ARG A 164 11.75 -10.72 -6.75
N TYR A 165 12.23 -9.68 -6.05
CA TYR A 165 12.73 -9.72 -4.66
C TYR A 165 11.94 -8.77 -3.73
N LYS A 166 10.65 -8.60 -4.04
CA LYS A 166 9.70 -7.61 -3.51
C LYS A 166 9.67 -7.50 -1.98
N PHE A 167 9.98 -6.30 -1.49
CA PHE A 167 9.49 -5.79 -0.22
C PHE A 167 8.28 -4.88 -0.47
N ASP A 168 7.42 -4.71 0.53
CA ASP A 168 6.29 -3.79 0.43
C ASP A 168 6.77 -2.34 0.35
N ILE A 169 7.78 -1.98 1.15
CA ILE A 169 8.42 -0.66 1.16
C ILE A 169 9.93 -0.84 1.28
N TYR A 170 10.71 -0.21 0.40
CA TYR A 170 12.16 -0.36 0.36
C TYR A 170 12.83 0.98 0.13
N LYS A 171 13.87 1.28 0.91
CA LYS A 171 14.78 2.39 0.67
C LYS A 171 16.22 1.89 0.74
N LYS A 172 16.93 1.96 -0.38
CA LYS A 172 18.31 1.47 -0.52
C LYS A 172 19.22 2.09 0.53
N GLY A 173 20.07 1.28 1.16
CA GLY A 173 20.97 1.71 2.23
C GLY A 173 20.31 2.06 3.57
N HIS A 174 18.98 2.04 3.67
CA HIS A 174 18.25 2.45 4.87
C HIS A 174 17.39 1.33 5.45
N PHE A 175 16.29 0.97 4.78
CA PHE A 175 15.33 0.01 5.32
C PHE A 175 14.63 -0.82 4.24
N ALA A 176 14.16 -1.99 4.64
CA ALA A 176 13.20 -2.81 3.91
C ALA A 176 12.06 -3.20 4.87
N ILE A 177 10.81 -3.04 4.46
CA ILE A 177 9.63 -3.25 5.28
C ILE A 177 8.68 -4.22 4.57
N GLU A 178 8.23 -5.22 5.31
CA GLU A 178 7.01 -5.99 5.02
C GLU A 178 5.87 -5.44 5.86
N LEU A 179 4.77 -5.07 5.20
CA LEU A 179 3.60 -4.46 5.82
C LEU A 179 2.42 -5.43 5.74
N LYS A 180 1.80 -5.71 6.88
CA LYS A 180 0.60 -6.55 6.96
C LYS A 180 -0.51 -5.84 7.71
N ILE A 181 -1.73 -5.88 7.15
CA ILE A 181 -2.92 -5.34 7.78
C ILE A 181 -3.87 -6.49 8.05
N LEU A 182 -3.85 -6.98 9.29
CA LEU A 182 -4.54 -8.20 9.69
C LEU A 182 -5.62 -7.87 10.72
N GLY A 183 -6.76 -8.54 10.63
CA GLY A 183 -7.84 -8.46 11.62
C GLY A 183 -8.11 -9.80 12.29
N GLY A 184 -8.89 -9.79 13.38
CA GLY A 184 -9.28 -11.00 14.11
C GLY A 184 -10.24 -11.93 13.36
N GLN A 185 -10.74 -11.51 12.19
CA GLN A 185 -11.67 -12.26 11.35
C GLN A 185 -10.98 -13.52 10.79
N TYR A 186 -11.51 -14.69 11.14
CA TYR A 186 -10.85 -16.00 11.04
C TYR A 186 -10.36 -16.38 9.63
N GLN A 187 -9.04 -16.30 9.39
CA GLN A 187 -8.36 -17.03 8.31
C GLN A 187 -7.01 -17.55 8.79
N ARG A 188 -6.91 -18.86 9.07
CA ARG A 188 -5.70 -19.50 9.63
C ARG A 188 -4.43 -19.28 8.78
N LYS A 189 -4.59 -19.04 7.47
CA LYS A 189 -3.47 -18.72 6.57
C LYS A 189 -2.71 -17.45 6.97
N VAL A 190 -3.37 -16.51 7.64
CA VAL A 190 -2.81 -15.22 8.03
C VAL A 190 -1.55 -15.34 8.92
N LEU A 191 -1.54 -16.28 9.86
CA LEU A 191 -0.35 -16.54 10.69
C LEU A 191 0.78 -17.16 9.87
N ASN A 192 0.45 -18.02 8.91
CA ASN A 192 1.45 -18.61 8.01
C ASN A 192 2.04 -17.56 7.08
N ASP A 193 1.23 -16.61 6.61
CA ASP A 193 1.69 -15.51 5.76
C ASP A 193 2.68 -14.63 6.53
N LEU A 194 2.33 -14.21 7.75
CA LEU A 194 3.22 -13.44 8.63
C LEU A 194 4.53 -14.18 8.92
N GLU A 195 4.45 -15.48 9.24
CA GLU A 195 5.61 -16.34 9.45
C GLU A 195 6.50 -16.42 8.19
N ASN A 196 5.89 -16.52 7.01
CA ASN A 196 6.63 -16.56 5.74
C ASN A 196 7.32 -15.21 5.46
N ASP A 197 6.74 -14.08 5.84
CA ASP A 197 7.40 -12.77 5.69
C ASP A 197 8.66 -12.69 6.57
N PHE A 198 8.58 -13.15 7.83
CA PHE A 198 9.77 -13.21 8.69
C PHE A 198 10.87 -14.10 8.10
N ARG A 199 10.50 -15.28 7.57
CA ARG A 199 11.47 -16.18 6.92
C ARG A 199 12.07 -15.57 5.66
N LYS A 200 11.24 -14.92 4.83
CA LYS A 200 11.66 -14.21 3.61
C LYS A 200 12.68 -13.14 3.98
N LEU A 201 12.38 -12.30 4.96
CA LEU A 201 13.29 -11.25 5.40
C LEU A 201 14.58 -11.84 5.99
N SER A 202 14.49 -12.78 6.93
CA SER A 202 15.67 -13.32 7.62
C SER A 202 16.65 -14.07 6.71
N SER A 203 16.16 -14.62 5.60
CA SER A 203 16.98 -15.36 4.63
C SER A 203 17.56 -14.50 3.51
N ASN A 204 17.03 -13.28 3.32
CA ASN A 204 17.54 -12.35 2.32
C ASN A 204 18.68 -11.52 2.92
N ALA A 205 19.91 -11.83 2.52
CA ALA A 205 21.08 -11.01 2.84
C ALA A 205 20.98 -9.69 2.07
N VAL A 206 20.59 -8.61 2.75
CA VAL A 206 20.52 -7.25 2.20
C VAL A 206 21.28 -6.31 3.11
N GLU A 207 21.88 -5.26 2.56
CA GLU A 207 22.69 -4.33 3.38
C GLU A 207 21.86 -3.45 4.32
N GLN A 208 20.54 -3.42 4.14
CA GLN A 208 19.62 -2.54 4.86
C GLN A 208 18.99 -3.23 6.06
N ASP A 209 18.57 -2.44 7.05
CA ASP A 209 17.77 -2.95 8.16
C ASP A 209 16.40 -3.44 7.64
N GLN A 210 16.00 -4.64 8.07
CA GLN A 210 14.73 -5.24 7.67
C GLN A 210 13.72 -5.17 8.79
N TYR A 211 12.46 -4.91 8.44
CA TYR A 211 11.38 -4.74 9.40
C TYR A 211 10.10 -5.45 8.95
N VAL A 212 9.34 -5.93 9.92
CA VAL A 212 7.94 -6.31 9.74
C VAL A 212 7.09 -5.30 10.49
N VAL A 213 6.08 -4.76 9.83
CA VAL A 213 5.07 -3.88 10.40
C VAL A 213 3.73 -4.59 10.33
N LEU A 214 3.16 -4.89 11.49
CA LEU A 214 1.81 -5.39 11.62
C LEU A 214 0.89 -4.27 12.08
N VAL A 215 -0.12 -3.98 11.27
CA VAL A 215 -1.30 -3.22 11.67
C VAL A 215 -2.38 -4.23 12.03
N LEU A 216 -2.71 -4.33 13.31
CA LEU A 216 -3.69 -5.25 13.84
C LEU A 216 -4.99 -4.48 14.11
N ASP A 217 -6.02 -4.84 13.37
CA ASP A 217 -7.37 -4.30 13.54
C ASP A 217 -8.00 -4.79 14.85
N ASN A 218 -8.44 -3.85 15.68
CA ASN A 218 -9.03 -4.09 17.00
C ASN A 218 -10.55 -4.31 16.95
N SER A 219 -11.13 -4.56 15.77
CA SER A 219 -12.57 -4.83 15.61
C SER A 219 -13.06 -6.16 16.20
N SER A 220 -12.16 -7.12 16.47
CA SER A 220 -12.50 -8.44 17.03
C SER A 220 -11.45 -8.96 18.03
N PRO A 221 -11.22 -8.23 19.14
CA PRO A 221 -10.13 -8.49 20.09
C PRO A 221 -10.32 -9.80 20.89
N GLU A 222 -11.55 -10.30 20.97
CA GLU A 222 -11.92 -11.52 21.68
C GLU A 222 -11.55 -12.80 20.93
N THR A 223 -11.17 -12.70 19.66
CA THR A 223 -10.88 -13.87 18.83
C THR A 223 -9.54 -14.50 19.22
N LYS A 224 -9.47 -15.84 19.12
CA LYS A 224 -8.21 -16.58 19.32
C LYS A 224 -7.10 -16.10 18.37
N LEU A 225 -7.46 -15.81 17.12
CA LEU A 225 -6.50 -15.30 16.13
C LEU A 225 -5.95 -13.94 16.53
N TYR A 226 -6.80 -13.02 16.97
CA TYR A 226 -6.34 -11.73 17.49
C TYR A 226 -5.37 -11.91 18.65
N SER A 227 -5.71 -12.75 19.64
CA SER A 227 -4.82 -13.04 20.77
C SER A 227 -3.47 -13.64 20.32
N GLN A 228 -3.46 -14.45 19.27
CA GLN A 228 -2.21 -14.98 18.70
C GLN A 228 -1.39 -13.89 17.99
N LEU A 229 -2.03 -13.02 17.21
CA LEU A 229 -1.36 -11.91 16.50
C LEU A 229 -0.85 -10.83 17.48
N SER A 230 -1.65 -10.48 18.49
CA SER A 230 -1.32 -9.51 19.53
C SER A 230 -0.21 -10.00 20.46
N ASN A 231 0.06 -11.30 20.50
CA ASN A 231 1.17 -11.88 21.26
C ASN A 231 2.21 -12.54 20.34
N TYR A 232 2.16 -12.26 19.03
CA TYR A 232 3.03 -12.90 18.07
C TYR A 232 4.49 -12.53 18.34
N ALA A 233 5.34 -13.55 18.29
CA ALA A 233 6.77 -13.45 18.43
C ALA A 233 7.41 -14.44 17.45
N HIS A 234 8.50 -14.02 16.81
CA HIS A 234 9.26 -14.83 15.87
C HIS A 234 10.74 -14.83 16.29
N PRO A 235 11.48 -15.96 16.24
CA PRO A 235 12.87 -16.02 16.68
C PRO A 235 13.81 -15.04 15.95
N ALA A 236 13.53 -14.75 14.69
CA ALA A 236 14.29 -13.77 13.90
C ALA A 236 13.82 -12.31 14.12
N GLY A 237 12.75 -12.05 14.87
CA GLY A 237 12.17 -10.73 15.04
C GLY A 237 12.38 -10.15 16.43
N ASN A 238 13.04 -8.99 16.53
CA ASN A 238 13.09 -8.21 17.75
C ASN A 238 12.00 -7.13 17.73
N LEU A 239 11.01 -7.19 18.63
CA LEU A 239 9.96 -6.18 18.73
C LEU A 239 10.56 -4.86 19.24
N ILE A 240 10.54 -3.82 18.41
CA ILE A 240 11.15 -2.52 18.73
C ILE A 240 10.11 -1.44 19.08
N SER A 241 8.86 -1.62 18.67
CA SER A 241 7.78 -0.69 18.98
C SER A 241 6.41 -1.36 18.95
N GLN A 242 5.54 -0.90 19.84
CA GLN A 242 4.11 -1.18 19.83
C GLN A 242 3.36 0.09 20.19
N SER A 243 2.29 0.40 19.47
CA SER A 243 1.43 1.55 19.78
C SER A 243 -0.02 1.22 19.51
N ASP A 244 -0.90 1.71 20.37
CA ASP A 244 -2.35 1.50 20.26
C ASP A 244 -3.03 2.82 19.91
N PHE A 245 -3.86 2.79 18.86
CA PHE A 245 -4.61 3.93 18.34
C PHE A 245 -6.12 3.73 18.51
N GLY A 246 -6.54 2.78 19.36
CA GLY A 246 -7.94 2.48 19.64
C GLY A 246 -8.54 1.55 18.59
N ALA A 247 -8.71 2.02 17.35
CA ALA A 247 -9.27 1.22 16.26
C ALA A 247 -8.32 0.12 15.77
N PHE A 248 -7.01 0.31 15.96
CA PHE A 248 -5.98 -0.66 15.63
C PHE A 248 -4.77 -0.47 16.53
N CYS A 249 -3.93 -1.48 16.59
CA CYS A 249 -2.58 -1.36 17.14
C CYS A 249 -1.53 -1.66 16.08
N ILE A 250 -0.36 -1.03 16.21
CA ILE A 250 0.80 -1.29 15.38
C ILE A 250 1.85 -2.06 16.18
N ARG A 251 2.52 -2.99 15.52
CA ARG A 251 3.68 -3.70 16.05
C ARG A 251 4.78 -3.70 15.01
N ILE A 252 5.98 -3.32 15.43
CA ILE A 252 7.13 -3.16 14.55
C ILE A 252 8.25 -4.03 15.07
N TRP A 253 8.70 -4.98 14.26
CA TRP A 253 9.86 -5.80 14.54
C TRP A 253 11.02 -5.42 13.64
N LYS A 254 12.22 -5.35 14.20
CA LYS A 254 13.48 -5.41 13.43
C LYS A 254 13.85 -6.88 13.24
N VAL A 255 14.10 -7.29 12.01
CA VAL A 255 14.43 -8.68 11.67
C VAL A 255 15.94 -8.87 11.66
N ALA A 256 16.41 -9.87 12.40
CA ALA A 256 17.80 -10.30 12.41
C ALA A 256 18.10 -11.09 11.13
N GLN A 257 19.17 -10.71 10.44
CA GLN A 257 19.65 -11.43 9.27
C GLN A 257 20.44 -12.66 9.71
N SER A 258 20.28 -13.78 9.00
CA SER A 258 21.21 -14.89 9.15
C SER A 258 22.58 -14.43 8.66
N VAL A 259 23.55 -14.35 9.57
CA VAL A 259 24.95 -14.16 9.18
C VAL A 259 25.32 -15.39 8.35
N ALA A 260 25.52 -15.22 7.05
CA ALA A 260 26.07 -16.27 6.22
C ALA A 260 27.48 -16.58 6.77
N GLY A 261 27.60 -17.72 7.45
CA GLY A 261 28.88 -18.26 7.92
C GLY A 261 29.70 -18.83 6.79
#